data_AF-A0A2M7S8G5-F1
#
_entry.id   AF-A0A2M7S8G5-F1
#
_cell.length_a   1.000
_cell.length_b   1.000
_cell.length_c   1.000
_cell.angle_alpha   90.00
_cell.angle_beta   90.00
_cell.angle_gamma   90.00
#
_symmetry.space_group_name_H-M   'P 1'
#
loop_
_entity.id
_entity.type
_entity.pdbx_description
1 polymer ?
#
loop_
_entity_poly.entity_id
_entity_poly.type
_entity_poly.pdbx_seq_one_letter_code
_entity_poly.pdbx_strand_id
1 'polypeptide(L)'
;MNRRFTSKPIYLFLIIFLFAAALNAAAQVGPPWPEKDKKPEQKGNPAPPAEEQGYKKEELREMLETLRVWKMTKALELTEEQSLKIFPRMNEIEKAREAAGKVRAQAAEELKKMVNSPAGPDREKISEKLAGIEKAESELRSKEEKFREEIKSLLSPVQQAKLVIFLKDFEEDVKRMVAEVRGMRKEAAEKKMQQKRK
;
A
#
# COMPACT_ATOMS: atom_id res chain seq x y z
N MET A 1 -30.72 -40.59 12.82
CA MET A 1 -30.89 -39.12 12.84
C MET A 1 -29.55 -38.49 12.45
N ASN A 2 -29.37 -38.23 11.15
CA ASN A 2 -28.11 -37.81 10.56
C ASN A 2 -27.91 -36.29 10.73
N ARG A 3 -26.85 -35.86 11.42
CA ARG A 3 -26.33 -34.49 11.28
C ARG A 3 -25.04 -34.54 10.47
N ARG A 4 -25.11 -33.95 9.28
CA ARG A 4 -24.05 -33.90 8.28
C ARG A 4 -22.96 -32.91 8.70
N PHE A 5 -21.72 -33.31 8.45
CA PHE A 5 -20.55 -32.46 8.25
C PHE A 5 -20.86 -31.36 7.23
N THR A 6 -20.58 -30.09 7.56
CA THR A 6 -20.14 -29.11 6.56
C THR A 6 -18.97 -28.31 7.13
N SER A 7 -17.90 -28.31 6.35
CA SER A 7 -16.55 -27.82 6.57
C SER A 7 -16.49 -26.28 6.64
N LYS A 8 -15.72 -25.76 7.59
CA LYS A 8 -15.21 -24.38 7.56
C LYS A 8 -14.01 -24.33 6.61
N PRO A 9 -13.99 -23.45 5.59
CA PRO A 9 -12.73 -22.98 5.02
C PRO A 9 -12.43 -21.59 5.57
N ILE A 10 -11.91 -21.56 6.81
CA ILE A 10 -11.00 -20.51 7.26
C ILE A 10 -9.72 -20.77 6.46
N TYR A 11 -9.39 -19.97 5.44
CA TYR A 11 -8.02 -19.71 4.94
C TYR A 11 -8.10 -18.84 3.67
N LEU A 12 -8.10 -17.52 3.84
CA LEU A 12 -7.39 -16.60 2.93
C LEU A 12 -7.17 -15.23 3.62
N PHE A 13 -6.69 -15.28 4.85
CA PHE A 13 -5.85 -14.21 5.40
C PHE A 13 -4.44 -14.49 4.92
N LEU A 14 -3.85 -13.59 4.12
CA LEU A 14 -2.40 -13.30 4.05
C LEU A 14 -2.09 -12.41 2.83
N ILE A 15 -2.09 -11.10 3.04
CA ILE A 15 -0.96 -10.22 2.66
C ILE A 15 -0.79 -9.27 3.86
N ILE A 16 -0.27 -9.82 4.95
CA ILE A 16 1.10 -9.56 5.44
C ILE A 16 1.29 -8.10 5.84
N PHE A 17 1.09 -7.89 7.15
CA PHE A 17 1.86 -6.98 7.97
C PHE A 17 3.35 -7.10 7.65
N LEU A 18 4.00 -5.98 7.34
CA LEU A 18 5.45 -5.86 7.49
C LEU A 18 5.74 -4.68 8.41
N PHE A 19 5.63 -5.00 9.70
CA PHE A 19 6.35 -4.33 10.77
C PHE A 19 7.79 -4.87 10.70
N ALA A 20 8.77 -4.01 10.44
CA ALA A 20 10.17 -4.33 10.70
C ALA A 20 10.63 -3.46 11.87
N ALA A 21 10.38 -3.95 13.08
CA ALA A 21 11.12 -3.53 14.26
C ALA A 21 12.38 -4.41 14.33
N ALA A 22 13.55 -3.81 14.11
CA ALA A 22 14.82 -4.42 14.43
C ALA A 22 15.41 -3.69 15.64
N LEU A 23 15.12 -4.21 16.83
CA LEU A 23 15.95 -4.01 18.01
C LEU A 23 16.83 -5.25 18.12
N ASN A 24 18.12 -5.10 17.89
CA ASN A 24 19.09 -6.05 18.41
C ASN A 24 20.13 -5.25 19.20
N ALA A 25 20.12 -5.51 20.51
CA ALA A 25 21.11 -5.02 21.44
C ALA A 25 22.37 -5.87 21.29
N ALA A 26 23.46 -5.25 20.85
CA ALA A 26 24.80 -5.73 21.10
C ALA A 26 25.63 -4.53 21.54
N ALA A 27 25.94 -4.50 22.84
CA ALA A 27 26.89 -3.56 23.40
C ALA A 27 28.29 -3.90 22.88
N GLN A 28 28.87 -2.99 22.10
CA GLN A 28 30.32 -2.80 22.03
C GLN A 28 30.62 -1.31 21.85
N VAL A 29 31.50 -0.85 22.74
CA VAL A 29 31.96 0.52 22.95
C VAL A 29 32.57 1.10 21.66
N GLY A 30 32.01 2.21 21.16
CA GLY A 30 32.55 2.97 20.03
C GLY A 30 33.30 4.23 20.51
N PRO A 31 34.37 4.68 19.84
CA PRO A 31 35.30 5.71 20.37
C PRO A 31 34.69 7.12 20.42
N PRO A 32 35.17 8.00 21.33
CA PRO A 32 34.73 9.40 21.38
C PRO A 32 35.45 10.17 20.26
N TRP A 33 34.85 10.22 19.08
CA TRP A 33 35.36 11.09 18.02
C TRP A 33 34.87 12.53 18.24
N PRO A 34 35.76 13.53 18.06
CA PRO A 34 35.46 14.93 18.33
C PRO A 34 34.53 15.51 17.25
N GLU A 35 33.74 16.49 17.68
CA GLU A 35 32.89 17.36 16.88
C GLU A 35 33.64 17.85 15.62
N LYS A 36 33.35 17.25 14.46
CA LYS A 36 33.88 17.71 13.17
C LYS A 36 33.01 18.85 12.67
N ASP A 37 33.55 20.05 12.79
CA ASP A 37 33.42 21.22 11.91
C ASP A 37 32.24 21.17 10.92
N LYS A 38 31.28 22.06 11.18
CA LYS A 38 30.18 22.40 10.27
C LYS A 38 30.74 22.78 8.90
N LYS A 39 30.61 21.88 7.92
CA LYS A 39 30.90 22.14 6.51
C LYS A 39 29.83 23.10 5.96
N PRO A 40 30.20 24.16 5.20
CA PRO A 40 29.26 25.18 4.76
C PRO A 40 28.16 24.58 3.88
N GLU A 41 26.93 25.06 4.10
CA GLU A 41 25.71 24.73 3.34
C GLU A 41 25.98 24.80 1.83
N GLN A 42 26.01 23.64 1.19
CA GLN A 42 25.84 23.55 -0.25
C GLN A 42 24.38 23.90 -0.56
N LYS A 43 24.14 25.09 -1.11
CA LYS A 43 22.93 25.44 -1.87
C LYS A 43 22.79 24.49 -3.06
N GLY A 44 22.29 23.28 -2.81
CA GLY A 44 21.77 22.39 -3.83
C GLY A 44 20.37 22.85 -4.23
N ASN A 45 20.11 22.93 -5.54
CA ASN A 45 18.80 23.31 -6.09
C ASN A 45 17.63 22.72 -5.29
N PRO A 46 16.55 23.49 -5.07
CA PRO A 46 15.38 22.99 -4.38
C PRO A 46 14.86 21.75 -5.11
N ALA A 47 14.46 20.74 -4.33
CA ALA A 47 13.66 19.64 -4.84
C ALA A 47 12.48 20.22 -5.64
N PRO A 48 12.06 19.60 -6.77
CA PRO A 48 10.95 20.12 -7.55
C PRO A 48 9.72 20.31 -6.65
N PRO A 49 8.95 21.40 -6.83
CA PRO A 49 7.82 21.74 -5.97
C PRO A 49 6.92 20.52 -5.74
N ALA A 50 6.38 20.37 -4.53
CA ALA A 50 5.52 19.24 -4.16
C ALA A 50 4.35 19.03 -5.17
N GLU A 51 3.93 20.10 -5.83
CA GLU A 51 2.90 20.13 -6.88
C GLU A 51 3.29 19.37 -8.17
N GLU A 52 4.55 19.44 -8.62
CA GLU A 52 5.03 18.65 -9.78
C GLU A 52 5.16 17.15 -9.47
N GLN A 53 5.33 16.79 -8.20
CA GLN A 53 5.47 15.40 -7.77
C GLN A 53 4.13 14.70 -7.59
N GLY A 54 3.09 15.44 -7.17
CA GLY A 54 1.70 14.97 -7.13
C GLY A 54 1.22 14.57 -8.52
N TYR A 55 1.27 15.51 -9.48
CA TYR A 55 0.78 15.30 -10.84
C TYR A 55 1.28 13.98 -11.47
N LYS A 56 2.57 13.65 -11.33
CA LYS A 56 3.17 12.41 -11.86
C LYS A 56 2.71 11.14 -11.15
N LYS A 57 2.29 11.23 -9.90
CA LYS A 57 1.78 10.09 -9.12
C LYS A 57 0.33 9.79 -9.47
N GLU A 58 -0.49 10.83 -9.62
CA GLU A 58 -1.88 10.69 -10.05
C GLU A 58 -1.96 10.14 -11.48
N GLU A 59 -1.16 10.66 -12.43
CA GLU A 59 -1.08 10.11 -13.81
C GLU A 59 -0.65 8.64 -13.83
N LEU A 60 0.38 8.29 -13.04
CA LEU A 60 0.85 6.90 -12.94
C LEU A 60 -0.26 5.99 -12.42
N ARG A 61 -1.05 6.47 -11.46
CA ARG A 61 -2.17 5.71 -10.91
C ARG A 61 -3.25 5.49 -11.96
N GLU A 62 -3.68 6.54 -12.66
CA GLU A 62 -4.70 6.43 -13.72
C GLU A 62 -4.24 5.48 -14.84
N MET A 63 -2.97 5.53 -15.22
CA MET A 63 -2.37 4.61 -16.19
C MET A 63 -2.43 3.16 -15.68
N LEU A 64 -2.08 2.91 -14.41
CA LEU A 64 -2.13 1.58 -13.81
C LEU A 64 -3.57 1.06 -13.68
N GLU A 65 -4.54 1.93 -13.36
CA GLU A 65 -5.96 1.58 -13.30
C GLU A 65 -6.47 1.18 -14.69
N THR A 66 -6.14 1.96 -15.72
CA THR A 66 -6.48 1.66 -17.13
C THR A 66 -5.88 0.32 -17.57
N LEU A 67 -4.60 0.11 -17.25
CA LEU A 67 -3.91 -1.14 -17.57
C LEU A 67 -4.55 -2.33 -16.86
N ARG A 68 -4.95 -2.17 -15.59
CA ARG A 68 -5.62 -3.22 -14.82
C ARG A 68 -6.93 -3.61 -15.46
N VAL A 69 -7.77 -2.63 -15.80
CA VAL A 69 -9.07 -2.86 -16.46
C VAL A 69 -8.86 -3.66 -17.74
N TRP A 70 -7.96 -3.20 -18.61
CA TRP A 70 -7.70 -3.88 -19.88
C TRP A 70 -7.18 -5.31 -19.70
N LYS A 71 -6.15 -5.51 -18.87
CA LYS A 71 -5.58 -6.86 -18.63
C LYS A 71 -6.59 -7.79 -17.98
N MET A 72 -7.41 -7.28 -17.06
CA MET A 72 -8.43 -8.09 -16.38
C MET A 72 -9.51 -8.56 -17.35
N THR A 73 -10.02 -7.65 -18.20
CA THR A 73 -11.00 -8.01 -19.24
C THR A 73 -10.47 -9.14 -20.13
N LYS A 74 -9.19 -9.07 -20.51
CA LYS A 74 -8.55 -10.12 -21.32
C LYS A 74 -8.36 -11.42 -20.54
N ALA A 75 -7.85 -11.35 -19.31
CA ALA A 75 -7.55 -12.54 -18.50
C ALA A 75 -8.82 -13.33 -18.13
N LEU A 76 -9.89 -12.62 -17.80
CA LEU A 76 -11.16 -13.22 -17.38
C LEU A 76 -12.14 -13.44 -18.54
N GLU A 77 -11.80 -12.96 -19.73
CA GLU A 77 -12.70 -12.97 -20.91
C GLU A 77 -14.06 -12.36 -20.54
N LEU A 78 -14.05 -11.18 -19.91
CA LEU A 78 -15.27 -10.52 -19.47
C LEU A 78 -16.11 -10.08 -20.67
N THR A 79 -17.42 -10.31 -20.58
CA THR A 79 -18.36 -9.70 -21.51
C THR A 79 -18.49 -8.20 -21.24
N GLU A 80 -19.02 -7.45 -22.20
CA GLU A 80 -19.32 -6.02 -22.02
C GLU A 80 -20.28 -5.80 -20.84
N GLU A 81 -21.35 -6.60 -20.75
CA GLU A 81 -22.32 -6.56 -19.64
C GLU A 81 -21.68 -6.84 -18.28
N GLN A 82 -20.77 -7.82 -18.19
CA GLN A 82 -20.02 -8.11 -16.96
C GLN A 82 -19.13 -6.93 -16.60
N SER A 83 -18.41 -6.38 -17.58
CA SER A 83 -17.48 -5.26 -17.41
C SER A 83 -18.16 -4.02 -16.85
N LEU A 84 -19.34 -3.66 -17.40
CA LEU A 84 -20.15 -2.52 -16.95
C LEU A 84 -20.60 -2.63 -15.48
N LYS A 85 -20.77 -3.85 -14.97
CA LYS A 85 -21.17 -4.11 -13.57
C LYS A 85 -19.97 -4.21 -12.62
N ILE A 86 -18.87 -4.82 -13.07
CA ILE A 86 -17.71 -5.13 -12.23
C ILE A 86 -16.84 -3.90 -11.96
N PHE A 87 -16.57 -3.08 -12.98
CA PHE A 87 -15.61 -1.97 -12.84
C PHE A 87 -16.01 -0.91 -11.82
N PRO A 88 -17.29 -0.47 -11.74
CA PRO A 88 -17.70 0.48 -10.70
C PRO A 88 -17.44 -0.06 -9.29
N ARG A 89 -17.74 -1.35 -9.06
CA ARG A 89 -17.56 -2.01 -7.77
C ARG A 89 -16.09 -2.18 -7.40
N MET A 90 -15.23 -2.46 -8.38
CA MET A 90 -13.79 -2.45 -8.15
C MET A 90 -13.27 -1.07 -7.74
N ASN A 91 -13.71 -0.01 -8.43
CA ASN A 91 -13.31 1.36 -8.11
C ASN A 91 -13.73 1.74 -6.67
N GLU A 92 -14.94 1.35 -6.24
CA GLU A 92 -15.41 1.56 -4.87
C GLU A 92 -14.50 0.89 -3.83
N ILE A 93 -14.07 -0.36 -4.08
CA ILE A 93 -13.17 -1.08 -3.18
C ILE A 93 -11.77 -0.47 -3.18
N GLU A 94 -11.23 -0.06 -4.32
CA GLU A 94 -9.92 0.61 -4.37
C GLU A 94 -9.93 1.93 -3.60
N LYS A 95 -10.99 2.74 -3.76
CA LYS A 95 -11.19 3.96 -2.97
C LYS A 95 -11.31 3.66 -1.47
N ALA A 96 -12.03 2.61 -1.10
CA ALA A 96 -12.13 2.20 0.30
C ALA A 96 -10.78 1.76 0.89
N ARG A 97 -10.00 0.99 0.12
CA ARG A 97 -8.64 0.56 0.49
C ARG A 97 -7.71 1.75 0.66
N GLU A 98 -7.77 2.71 -0.24
CA GLU A 98 -6.98 3.94 -0.14
C GLU A 98 -7.36 4.75 1.10
N ALA A 99 -8.66 4.95 1.35
CA ALA A 99 -9.14 5.68 2.52
C ALA A 99 -8.70 5.02 3.82
N ALA A 100 -8.89 3.71 3.97
CA ALA A 100 -8.42 2.95 5.13
C ALA A 100 -6.89 3.01 5.27
N GLY A 101 -6.16 2.93 4.16
CA GLY A 101 -4.71 3.08 4.11
C GLY A 101 -4.23 4.44 4.61
N LYS A 102 -4.92 5.54 4.22
CA LYS A 102 -4.64 6.90 4.70
C LYS A 102 -4.87 7.02 6.20
N VAL A 103 -6.01 6.54 6.70
CA VAL A 103 -6.32 6.53 8.15
C VAL A 103 -5.23 5.80 8.92
N ARG A 104 -4.86 4.59 8.47
CA ARG A 104 -3.81 3.80 9.10
C ARG A 104 -2.45 4.50 9.10
N ALA A 105 -2.05 5.09 7.98
CA ALA A 105 -0.77 5.78 7.86
C ALA A 105 -0.71 7.01 8.77
N GLN A 106 -1.76 7.82 8.80
CA GLN A 106 -1.86 9.00 9.67
C GLN A 106 -1.84 8.60 11.15
N ALA A 107 -2.67 7.63 11.52
CA ALA A 107 -2.74 7.14 12.90
C ALA A 107 -1.41 6.52 13.36
N ALA A 108 -0.70 5.79 12.50
CA ALA A 108 0.62 5.23 12.83
C ALA A 108 1.66 6.33 13.12
N GLU A 109 1.72 7.39 12.31
CA GLU A 109 2.61 8.53 12.54
C GLU A 109 2.26 9.28 13.83
N GLU A 110 0.97 9.45 14.13
CA GLU A 110 0.52 10.10 15.36
C GLU A 110 0.80 9.25 16.60
N LEU A 111 0.48 7.95 16.56
CA LEU A 111 0.78 7.00 17.64
C LEU A 111 2.27 6.94 17.92
N LYS A 112 3.11 6.96 16.87
CA LYS A 112 4.57 7.03 17.03
C LYS A 112 5.00 8.27 17.80
N LYS A 113 4.39 9.44 17.55
CA LYS A 113 4.67 10.68 18.31
C LYS A 113 4.18 10.59 19.76
N MET A 114 2.99 10.02 19.98
CA MET A 114 2.39 9.90 21.31
C MET A 114 3.19 8.96 22.23
N VAL A 115 3.61 7.81 21.71
CA VAL A 115 4.37 6.81 22.50
C VAL A 115 5.78 7.28 22.82
N ASN A 116 6.39 8.08 21.95
CA ASN A 116 7.74 8.64 22.15
C ASN A 116 7.74 10.05 22.76
N SER A 117 6.59 10.53 23.24
CA SER A 117 6.47 11.87 23.83
C SER A 117 7.26 11.98 25.14
N PRO A 118 8.09 13.02 25.33
CA PRO A 118 8.79 13.26 26.60
C PRO A 118 7.86 13.46 27.80
N ALA A 119 6.62 13.91 27.57
CA ALA A 119 5.60 14.09 28.60
C ALA A 119 4.93 12.78 29.04
N GLY A 120 5.28 11.65 28.40
CA GLY A 120 4.65 10.35 28.61
C GLY A 120 3.42 10.11 27.71
N PRO A 121 3.01 8.83 27.53
CA PRO A 121 1.92 8.45 26.65
C PRO A 121 0.54 8.77 27.24
N ASP A 122 -0.28 9.50 26.48
CA ASP A 122 -1.70 9.73 26.78
C ASP A 122 -2.52 8.50 26.37
N ARG A 123 -2.92 7.70 27.36
CA ARG A 123 -3.60 6.41 27.14
C ARG A 123 -4.95 6.56 26.44
N GLU A 124 -5.72 7.60 26.77
CA GLU A 124 -7.05 7.81 26.19
C GLU A 124 -6.93 8.16 24.71
N LYS A 125 -6.05 9.11 24.37
CA LYS A 125 -5.81 9.48 22.96
C LYS A 125 -5.24 8.32 22.14
N ILE A 126 -4.35 7.51 22.73
CA ILE A 126 -3.84 6.31 22.06
C ILE A 126 -4.98 5.32 21.79
N SER A 127 -5.85 5.07 22.77
CA SER A 127 -7.00 4.18 22.62
C SER A 127 -7.97 4.67 21.54
N GLU A 128 -8.23 5.99 21.47
CA GLU A 128 -9.08 6.60 20.44
C GLU A 128 -8.51 6.37 19.04
N LYS A 129 -7.19 6.56 18.86
CA LYS A 129 -6.52 6.33 17.56
C LYS A 129 -6.54 4.87 17.13
N LEU A 130 -6.34 3.95 18.06
CA LEU A 130 -6.46 2.52 17.80
C LEU A 130 -7.89 2.13 17.38
N ALA A 131 -8.91 2.64 18.09
CA ALA A 131 -10.31 2.42 17.73
C ALA A 131 -10.64 2.98 16.32
N GLY A 132 -10.05 4.12 15.95
CA GLY A 132 -10.18 4.68 14.60
C GLY A 132 -9.61 3.76 13.51
N ILE A 133 -8.46 3.14 13.75
CA ILE A 133 -7.88 2.15 12.83
C ILE A 133 -8.79 0.92 12.72
N GLU A 134 -9.22 0.36 13.85
CA GLU A 134 -10.09 -0.83 13.86
C GLU A 134 -11.40 -0.59 13.12
N LYS A 135 -12.01 0.59 13.32
CA LYS A 135 -13.24 0.98 12.61
C LYS A 135 -13.01 1.04 11.09
N ALA A 136 -11.96 1.72 10.64
CA ALA A 136 -11.64 1.83 9.22
C ALA A 136 -11.37 0.45 8.58
N GLU A 137 -10.68 -0.45 9.29
CA GLU A 137 -10.46 -1.81 8.82
C GLU A 137 -11.74 -2.65 8.78
N SER A 138 -12.61 -2.50 9.77
CA SER A 138 -13.90 -3.19 9.82
C SER A 138 -14.80 -2.77 8.65
N GLU A 139 -14.88 -1.47 8.38
CA GLU A 139 -15.63 -0.93 7.25
C GLU A 139 -15.06 -1.42 5.91
N LEU A 140 -13.74 -1.47 5.76
CA LEU A 140 -13.10 -2.04 4.58
C LEU A 140 -13.46 -3.52 4.40
N ARG A 141 -13.33 -4.34 5.46
CA ARG A 141 -13.68 -5.77 5.42
C ARG A 141 -15.12 -6.00 5.00
N SER A 142 -16.06 -5.23 5.54
CA SER A 142 -17.48 -5.33 5.17
C SER A 142 -17.72 -5.00 3.69
N LYS A 143 -17.04 -3.98 3.15
CA LYS A 143 -17.12 -3.65 1.72
C LYS A 143 -16.53 -4.75 0.84
N GLU A 144 -15.38 -5.31 1.23
CA GLU A 144 -14.73 -6.40 0.49
C GLU A 144 -15.57 -7.68 0.48
N GLU A 145 -16.27 -7.97 1.58
CA GLU A 145 -17.18 -9.11 1.65
C GLU A 145 -18.36 -8.93 0.69
N LYS A 146 -19.02 -7.77 0.72
CA LYS A 146 -20.11 -7.43 -0.22
C LYS A 146 -19.65 -7.50 -1.67
N PHE A 147 -18.49 -6.93 -1.97
CA PHE A 147 -17.89 -7.01 -3.31
C PHE A 147 -17.69 -8.46 -3.75
N ARG A 148 -17.18 -9.32 -2.86
CA ARG A 148 -16.97 -10.74 -3.16
C ARG A 148 -18.28 -11.46 -3.46
N GLU A 149 -19.33 -11.16 -2.72
CA GLU A 149 -20.68 -11.73 -2.96
C GLU A 149 -21.25 -11.28 -4.30
N GLU A 150 -21.15 -9.98 -4.62
CA GLU A 150 -21.59 -9.41 -5.89
C GLU A 150 -20.83 -10.04 -7.07
N ILE A 151 -19.50 -10.14 -6.98
CA ILE A 151 -18.67 -10.74 -8.03
C ILE A 151 -18.96 -12.23 -8.22
N LYS A 152 -19.24 -12.99 -7.15
CA LYS A 152 -19.63 -14.40 -7.26
C LYS A 152 -20.88 -14.60 -8.11
N SER A 153 -21.82 -13.64 -8.07
CA SER A 153 -23.04 -13.68 -8.87
C SER A 153 -22.82 -13.31 -10.35
N LEU A 154 -21.76 -12.55 -10.63
CA LEU A 154 -21.47 -12.01 -11.97
C LEU A 154 -20.49 -12.88 -12.77
N LEU A 155 -19.65 -13.68 -12.10
CA LEU A 155 -18.59 -14.47 -12.71
C LEU A 155 -18.83 -15.97 -12.58
N SER A 156 -18.49 -16.73 -13.63
CA SER A 156 -18.43 -18.19 -13.53
C SER A 156 -17.33 -18.64 -12.55
N PRO A 157 -17.40 -19.86 -11.99
CA PRO A 157 -16.34 -20.37 -11.10
C PRO A 157 -14.94 -20.31 -11.70
N VAL A 158 -14.81 -20.56 -13.02
CA VAL A 158 -13.53 -20.44 -13.74
C VAL A 158 -13.07 -18.99 -13.82
N GLN A 159 -13.97 -18.05 -14.10
CA GLN A 159 -13.65 -16.62 -14.09
C GLN A 159 -13.28 -16.11 -12.69
N GLN A 160 -13.91 -16.64 -11.64
CA GLN A 160 -13.55 -16.34 -10.26
C GLN A 160 -12.14 -16.81 -9.91
N ALA A 161 -11.77 -18.04 -10.32
CA ALA A 161 -10.39 -18.53 -10.16
C ALA A 161 -9.38 -17.67 -10.94
N LYS A 162 -9.70 -17.33 -12.20
CA LYS A 162 -8.89 -16.41 -13.02
C LYS A 162 -8.75 -15.04 -12.35
N LEU A 163 -9.80 -14.50 -11.74
CA LEU A 163 -9.75 -13.24 -11.00
C LEU A 163 -8.77 -13.30 -9.83
N VAL A 164 -8.82 -14.37 -9.03
CA VAL A 164 -7.91 -14.53 -7.88
C VAL A 164 -6.45 -14.56 -8.35
N ILE A 165 -6.16 -15.35 -9.39
CA ILE A 165 -4.81 -15.44 -9.96
C ILE A 165 -4.38 -14.07 -10.53
N PHE A 166 -5.24 -13.44 -11.33
CA PHE A 166 -4.98 -12.14 -11.94
C PHE A 166 -4.66 -11.08 -10.90
N LEU A 167 -5.45 -10.96 -9.83
CA LEU A 167 -5.23 -9.94 -8.79
C LEU A 167 -3.89 -10.11 -8.09
N LYS A 168 -3.50 -11.35 -7.78
CA LYS A 168 -2.20 -11.66 -7.19
C LYS A 168 -1.06 -11.26 -8.14
N ASP A 169 -1.10 -11.75 -9.37
CA ASP A 169 0.00 -11.57 -10.32
C ASP A 169 0.12 -10.11 -10.78
N PHE A 170 -1.02 -9.41 -10.96
CA PHE A 170 -1.03 -8.00 -11.31
C PHE A 170 -0.40 -7.13 -10.20
N GLU A 171 -0.67 -7.42 -8.93
CA GLU A 171 -0.06 -6.65 -7.83
C GLU A 171 1.47 -6.83 -7.79
N GLU A 172 1.96 -8.05 -8.03
CA GLU A 172 3.38 -8.35 -8.13
C GLU A 172 4.03 -7.63 -9.33
N ASP A 173 3.38 -7.65 -10.50
CA ASP A 173 3.81 -6.94 -11.71
C ASP A 173 3.96 -5.43 -11.45
N VAL A 174 2.94 -4.82 -10.83
CA VAL A 174 2.95 -3.38 -10.51
C VAL A 174 4.07 -3.05 -9.53
N LYS A 175 4.27 -3.87 -8.48
CA LYS A 175 5.37 -3.68 -7.52
C LYS A 175 6.73 -3.69 -8.22
N ARG A 176 6.98 -4.64 -9.13
CA ARG A 176 8.24 -4.71 -9.90
C ARG A 176 8.42 -3.48 -10.79
N MET A 177 7.39 -3.12 -11.56
CA MET A 177 7.43 -1.94 -12.44
C MET A 177 7.74 -0.65 -11.68
N VAL A 178 7.08 -0.43 -10.53
CA VAL A 178 7.33 0.75 -9.69
C VAL A 178 8.75 0.73 -9.11
N ALA A 179 9.26 -0.43 -8.70
CA ALA A 179 10.61 -0.57 -8.17
C ALA A 179 11.66 -0.25 -9.25
N GLU A 180 11.49 -0.75 -10.47
CA GLU A 180 12.37 -0.49 -11.62
C GLU A 180 12.41 1.01 -11.96
N VAL A 181 11.24 1.66 -12.04
CA VAL A 181 11.15 3.10 -12.30
C VAL A 181 11.86 3.91 -11.21
N ARG A 182 11.76 3.50 -9.95
CA ARG A 182 12.47 4.15 -8.83
C ARG A 182 13.99 3.93 -8.90
N GLY A 183 14.43 2.71 -9.26
CA GLY A 183 15.84 2.37 -9.45
C GLY A 183 16.49 3.21 -10.55
N MET A 184 15.88 3.26 -11.73
CA MET A 184 16.35 4.06 -12.87
C MET A 184 16.48 5.56 -12.52
N ARG A 185 15.53 6.11 -11.76
CA ARG A 185 15.59 7.51 -11.30
C ARG A 185 16.77 7.76 -10.36
N LYS A 186 17.08 6.81 -9.47
CA LYS A 186 18.21 6.91 -8.54
C LYS A 186 19.54 6.91 -9.29
N GLU A 187 19.73 5.97 -10.22
CA GLU A 187 20.94 5.89 -11.04
C GLU A 187 21.14 7.13 -11.91
N ALA A 188 20.06 7.67 -12.50
CA ALA A 188 20.12 8.90 -13.28
C ALA A 188 20.51 10.12 -12.43
N ALA A 189 20.04 10.19 -11.18
CA ALA A 189 20.41 11.24 -10.24
C ALA A 189 21.90 11.15 -9.84
N GLU A 190 22.39 9.93 -9.58
CA GLU A 190 23.79 9.67 -9.24
C GLU A 190 24.74 10.06 -10.40
N LYS A 191 24.41 9.69 -11.64
CA LYS A 191 25.19 10.08 -12.84
C LYS A 191 25.26 11.61 -13.01
N LYS A 192 24.14 12.32 -12.79
CA LYS A 192 24.10 13.79 -12.85
C LYS A 192 24.96 14.44 -11.76
N MET A 193 25.00 13.87 -10.55
CA MET A 193 25.87 14.37 -9.46
C MET A 193 27.35 14.14 -9.76
N GLN A 194 27.71 13.02 -10.40
CA GLN A 194 29.08 12.73 -10.80
C GLN A 194 29.57 13.66 -11.92
N GLN A 195 28.70 14.03 -12.87
CA GLN A 195 29.03 14.98 -13.94
C GLN A 195 29.23 16.42 -13.44
N LYS A 196 28.49 16.85 -12.40
CA LYS A 196 28.66 18.19 -11.80
C LYS A 196 29.90 18.33 -10.92
N ARG A 197 30.59 17.22 -10.61
CA ARG A 197 31.80 17.18 -9.77
C ARG A 197 33.09 17.17 -10.59
N LYS A 198 33.00 17.02 -11.90
CA LYS A 198 34.11 17.15 -12.86
C LYS A 198 34.06 18.54 -13.48
#